data_AF-A0A0N8WAG7-F1
#
_entry.id   AF-A0A0N8WAG7-F1
#
_cell.length_a   1.000
_cell.length_b   1.000
_cell.length_c   1.000
_cell.angle_alpha   90.00
_cell.angle_beta   90.00
_cell.angle_gamma   90.00
#
_symmetry.space_group_name_H-M   'P 1'
#
loop_
_entity.id
_entity.type
_entity.pdbx_description
1 polymer ?
#
loop_
_entity_poly.entity_id
_entity_poly.type
_entity_poly.pdbx_seq_one_letter_code
_entity_poly.pdbx_strand_id
1 'polypeptide(L)'
;MNKIKVTIYILIFFLGFLVGILGSFVYTKIIYSSPTVRITGTVIQGTESHPNLYLNSPIYLENSTLPDNRIYLKFQDDNMMNLAIGKRACLDGYIRTVDIGDDQVVVEFLVTGVQLLGEEGN
;
A
#
# COMPACT_ATOMS: atom_id res chain seq x y z
N MET A 1 30.29 54.55 4.16
CA MET A 1 30.40 53.44 3.19
C MET A 1 30.29 52.04 3.81
N ASN A 2 29.56 51.88 4.94
CA ASN A 2 29.44 50.59 5.65
C ASN A 2 28.02 50.01 5.68
N LYS A 3 26.96 50.85 5.68
CA LYS A 3 25.57 50.36 5.78
C LYS A 3 25.15 49.48 4.59
N ILE A 4 25.48 49.90 3.36
CA ILE A 4 25.15 49.16 2.13
C ILE A 4 25.82 47.78 2.11
N LYS A 5 27.10 47.69 2.52
CA LYS A 5 27.81 46.41 2.59
C LYS A 5 27.17 45.46 3.60
N VAL A 6 26.83 45.96 4.78
CA VAL A 6 26.14 45.17 5.82
C VAL A 6 24.79 44.66 5.34
N THR A 7 23.99 45.50 4.66
CA THR A 7 22.71 45.08 4.08
C THR A 7 22.87 43.98 3.04
N ILE A 8 23.90 44.05 2.19
CA ILE A 8 24.18 43.01 1.19
C ILE A 8 24.57 41.69 1.86
N TYR A 9 25.41 41.71 2.89
CA TYR A 9 25.78 40.48 3.62
C TYR A 9 24.57 39.82 4.30
N ILE A 10 23.69 40.62 4.90
CA ILE A 10 22.44 40.12 5.50
C ILE A 10 21.57 39.46 4.43
N LEU A 11 21.41 40.09 3.26
CA LEU A 11 20.61 39.54 2.17
C LEU A 11 21.14 38.19 1.67
N ILE A 12 22.46 38.08 1.47
CA ILE A 12 23.11 36.85 1.02
C ILE A 12 22.96 35.73 2.06
N PHE A 13 23.06 36.06 3.35
CA PHE A 13 22.86 35.10 4.42
C PHE A 13 21.43 34.54 4.44
N PHE A 14 20.42 35.42 4.34
CA PHE A 14 19.02 34.99 4.28
C PHE A 14 18.72 34.17 3.02
N LEU A 15 19.29 34.53 1.86
CA LEU A 15 19.13 33.76 0.63
C LEU A 15 19.73 32.35 0.77
N GLY A 16 20.95 32.24 1.31
CA GLY A 16 21.59 30.94 1.56
C GLY A 16 20.83 30.08 2.55
N PHE A 17 20.28 30.69 3.61
CA PHE A 17 19.43 30.01 4.58
C PHE A 17 18.14 29.46 3.96
N LEU A 18 17.49 30.25 3.09
CA LEU A 18 16.27 29.84 2.40
C LEU A 18 16.52 28.66 1.44
N VAL A 19 17.62 28.70 0.69
CA VAL A 19 18.04 27.61 -0.20
C VAL A 19 18.37 26.34 0.61
N GLY A 20 19.00 26.47 1.78
CA GLY A 20 19.26 25.35 2.68
C GLY A 20 17.99 24.67 3.19
N ILE A 21 16.97 25.45 3.58
CA ILE A 21 15.67 24.91 4.00
C ILE A 21 14.98 24.19 2.84
N LEU A 22 14.91 24.80 1.66
CA LEU A 22 14.32 24.18 0.46
C LEU A 22 15.03 22.87 0.08
N GLY A 23 16.37 22.85 0.13
CA GLY A 23 17.15 21.64 -0.09
C GLY A 23 16.82 20.53 0.90
N SER A 24 16.67 20.87 2.18
CA SER A 24 16.29 19.91 3.24
C SER A 24 14.87 19.37 3.05
N PHE A 25 13.89 20.21 2.69
CA PHE A 25 12.53 19.76 2.39
C PHE A 25 12.47 18.78 1.22
N VAL A 26 13.27 19.00 0.17
CA VAL A 26 13.33 18.10 -0.98
C VAL A 26 14.05 16.79 -0.63
N TYR A 27 15.14 16.84 0.15
CA TYR A 27 15.95 15.66 0.49
C TYR A 27 15.26 14.73 1.51
N THR A 28 14.44 15.29 2.40
CA THR A 28 13.76 14.49 3.45
C THR A 28 12.57 13.69 2.90
N LYS A 29 12.18 13.90 1.63
CA LYS A 29 11.22 13.03 0.95
C LYS A 29 11.95 11.78 0.42
N ILE A 30 12.57 11.03 1.32
CA ILE A 30 12.94 9.65 1.05
C ILE A 30 11.63 8.91 0.83
N ILE A 31 11.35 8.62 -0.44
CA ILE A 31 10.20 7.83 -0.86
C ILE A 31 10.43 6.42 -0.32
N TYR A 32 9.89 6.13 0.86
CA TYR A 32 9.65 4.76 1.26
C TYR A 32 8.57 4.24 0.31
N SER A 33 8.99 3.66 -0.82
CA SER A 33 8.09 2.78 -1.56
C SER A 33 7.71 1.67 -0.59
N SER A 34 6.43 1.60 -0.21
CA SER A 34 5.92 0.46 0.57
C SER A 34 6.44 -0.82 -0.08
N PRO A 35 7.07 -1.75 0.66
CA PRO A 35 7.64 -2.94 0.06
C PRO A 35 6.52 -3.75 -0.59
N THR A 36 6.69 -4.12 -1.86
CA THR A 36 5.80 -5.09 -2.51
C THR A 36 6.02 -6.45 -1.83
N VAL A 37 4.97 -7.01 -1.28
CA VAL A 37 4.95 -8.32 -0.63
C VAL A 37 4.32 -9.32 -1.58
N ARG A 38 4.82 -10.56 -1.53
CA ARG A 38 4.31 -11.69 -2.29
C ARG A 38 3.65 -12.69 -1.35
N ILE A 39 2.40 -13.05 -1.60
CA ILE A 39 1.64 -13.99 -0.78
C ILE A 39 0.99 -15.04 -1.68
N THR A 40 1.13 -16.31 -1.31
CA THR A 40 0.53 -17.44 -2.03
C THR A 40 -0.65 -18.00 -1.23
N GLY A 41 -1.73 -18.35 -1.91
CA GLY A 41 -2.89 -18.98 -1.28
C GLY A 41 -4.03 -19.23 -2.25
N THR A 42 -5.16 -19.65 -1.73
CA THR A 42 -6.39 -19.80 -2.51
C THR A 42 -7.22 -18.54 -2.39
N VAL A 43 -7.60 -17.95 -3.52
CA VAL A 43 -8.43 -16.74 -3.54
C VAL A 43 -9.90 -17.13 -3.47
N ILE A 44 -10.57 -16.71 -2.41
CA ILE A 44 -11.96 -17.10 -2.11
C ILE A 44 -12.84 -15.85 -2.08
N GLN A 45 -14.00 -15.93 -2.72
CA GLN A 45 -15.06 -14.94 -2.57
C GLN A 45 -15.96 -15.36 -1.40
N GLY A 46 -15.93 -14.59 -0.32
CA GLY A 46 -16.78 -14.75 0.85
C GLY A 46 -18.22 -14.34 0.59
N THR A 47 -19.10 -14.70 1.52
CA THR A 47 -20.54 -14.35 1.52
C THR A 47 -20.89 -13.37 2.63
N GLU A 48 -19.94 -13.03 3.50
CA GLU A 48 -20.11 -12.03 4.55
C GLU A 48 -20.31 -10.63 3.95
N SER A 49 -21.01 -9.76 4.67
CA SER A 49 -21.18 -8.36 4.29
C SER A 49 -20.77 -7.50 5.47
N HIS A 50 -19.82 -6.60 5.22
CA HIS A 50 -19.30 -5.68 6.22
C HIS A 50 -19.72 -4.27 5.80
N PRO A 51 -20.57 -3.55 6.57
CA PRO A 51 -21.20 -2.30 6.13
C PRO A 51 -20.24 -1.17 5.72
N ASN A 52 -19.02 -1.16 6.28
CA ASN A 52 -18.01 -0.11 6.06
C ASN A 52 -16.84 -0.56 5.19
N LEU A 53 -16.73 -1.86 4.94
CA LEU A 53 -15.92 -2.38 3.85
C LEU A 53 -16.80 -2.33 2.61
N TYR A 54 -16.27 -1.94 1.46
CA TYR A 54 -16.99 -2.01 0.18
C TYR A 54 -17.20 -3.48 -0.27
N LEU A 55 -17.75 -4.32 0.58
CA LEU A 55 -17.71 -5.77 0.48
C LEU A 55 -19.10 -6.35 0.77
N ASN A 56 -20.00 -6.21 -0.21
CA ASN A 56 -20.94 -7.30 -0.44
C ASN A 56 -20.11 -8.39 -1.13
N SER A 57 -19.77 -9.45 -0.40
CA SER A 57 -18.88 -10.54 -0.83
C SER A 57 -17.38 -10.18 -0.87
N PRO A 58 -16.68 -10.13 0.29
CA PRO A 58 -15.23 -9.97 0.36
C PRO A 58 -14.50 -10.94 -0.52
N ILE A 59 -13.32 -10.54 -0.96
CA ILE A 59 -12.36 -11.49 -1.50
C ILE A 59 -11.23 -11.58 -0.50
N TYR A 60 -10.86 -12.80 -0.15
CA TYR A 60 -9.76 -13.04 0.78
C TYR A 60 -8.85 -14.14 0.25
N LEU A 61 -7.59 -14.08 0.67
CA LEU A 61 -6.64 -15.15 0.46
C LEU A 61 -6.68 -16.07 1.67
N GLU A 62 -6.97 -17.34 1.46
CA GLU A 62 -6.82 -18.36 2.49
C GLU A 62 -5.41 -18.97 2.42
N ASN A 63 -4.68 -18.88 3.54
CA ASN A 63 -3.35 -19.45 3.68
C ASN A 63 -3.08 -19.82 5.15
N SER A 64 -2.80 -21.11 5.39
CA SER A 64 -2.53 -21.69 6.71
C SER A 64 -1.25 -21.21 7.38
N THR A 65 -0.38 -20.47 6.67
CA THR A 65 0.80 -19.84 7.24
C THR A 65 0.50 -18.47 7.87
N LEU A 66 -0.72 -17.96 7.72
CA LEU A 66 -1.13 -16.65 8.25
C LEU A 66 -1.76 -16.80 9.64
N PRO A 67 -1.52 -15.86 10.58
CA PRO A 67 -2.06 -15.95 11.94
C PRO A 67 -3.59 -16.07 12.00
N ASP A 68 -4.28 -15.36 11.13
CA ASP A 68 -5.75 -15.34 11.05
C ASP A 68 -6.30 -16.20 9.90
N ASN A 69 -5.43 -16.99 9.24
CA ASN A 69 -5.69 -17.79 8.03
C ASN A 69 -6.28 -17.04 6.83
N ARG A 70 -6.60 -15.74 6.96
CA ARG A 70 -7.26 -14.92 5.95
C ARG A 70 -6.61 -13.55 5.87
N ILE A 71 -6.48 -13.05 4.64
CA ILE A 71 -6.14 -11.66 4.35
C ILE A 71 -7.15 -11.14 3.34
N TYR A 72 -7.80 -10.01 3.64
CA TYR A 72 -8.72 -9.35 2.73
C TYR A 72 -7.96 -8.78 1.53
N LEU A 73 -8.49 -9.00 0.34
CA LEU A 73 -7.88 -8.63 -0.93
C LEU A 73 -8.65 -7.49 -1.56
N LYS A 74 -7.91 -6.48 -2.04
CA LYS A 74 -8.43 -5.45 -2.92
C LYS A 74 -7.68 -5.51 -4.24
N PHE A 75 -8.38 -5.84 -5.31
CA PHE A 75 -7.81 -5.82 -6.65
C PHE A 75 -7.88 -4.41 -7.23
N GLN A 76 -6.86 -4.02 -7.99
CA GLN A 76 -6.87 -2.75 -8.74
C GLN A 76 -7.80 -2.80 -9.97
N ASP A 77 -8.09 -4.01 -10.46
CA ASP A 77 -8.86 -4.25 -11.69
C ASP A 77 -9.71 -5.51 -11.56
N ASP A 78 -10.92 -5.46 -12.13
CA ASP A 78 -11.90 -6.54 -12.09
C ASP A 78 -11.44 -7.77 -12.91
N ASN A 79 -10.63 -7.59 -13.95
CA ASN A 79 -10.14 -8.74 -14.73
C ASN A 79 -9.13 -9.55 -13.90
N MET A 80 -8.26 -8.88 -13.14
CA MET A 80 -7.32 -9.55 -12.23
C MET A 80 -8.06 -10.31 -11.13
N MET A 81 -9.13 -9.70 -10.60
CA MET A 81 -10.02 -10.32 -9.63
C MET A 81 -10.64 -11.60 -10.20
N ASN A 82 -11.34 -11.48 -11.33
CA ASN A 82 -12.01 -12.60 -11.99
C ASN A 82 -11.04 -13.71 -12.43
N LEU A 83 -9.80 -13.36 -12.75
CA LEU A 83 -8.76 -14.33 -13.08
C LEU A 83 -8.39 -15.20 -11.88
N ALA A 84 -8.35 -14.60 -10.69
CA ALA A 84 -7.81 -15.20 -9.47
C ALA A 84 -8.86 -15.96 -8.64
N ILE A 85 -10.11 -15.46 -8.58
CA ILE A 85 -11.18 -16.06 -7.77
C ILE A 85 -11.31 -17.56 -8.04
N GLY A 86 -11.39 -18.35 -6.96
CA GLY A 86 -11.55 -19.80 -6.99
C GLY A 86 -10.27 -20.56 -7.32
N LYS A 87 -9.14 -19.88 -7.52
CA LYS A 87 -7.87 -20.51 -7.91
C LYS A 87 -6.79 -20.31 -6.84
N ARG A 88 -5.81 -21.21 -6.86
CA ARG A 88 -4.55 -21.02 -6.13
C ARG A 88 -3.68 -20.05 -6.91
N ALA A 89 -3.27 -18.97 -6.29
CA ALA A 89 -2.50 -17.91 -6.93
C ALA A 89 -1.40 -17.39 -6.01
N CYS A 90 -0.34 -16.89 -6.64
CA CYS A 90 0.68 -16.07 -6.04
C CYS A 90 0.34 -14.60 -6.36
N LEU A 91 0.16 -13.80 -5.31
CA LEU A 91 -0.28 -12.41 -5.40
C LEU A 91 0.86 -11.48 -4.99
N ASP A 92 1.12 -10.48 -5.82
CA ASP A 92 2.02 -9.36 -5.50
C ASP A 92 1.19 -8.15 -5.12
N GLY A 93 1.61 -7.41 -4.09
CA GLY A 93 0.84 -6.28 -3.61
C GLY A 93 1.42 -5.58 -2.40
N TYR A 94 0.63 -4.71 -1.79
CA TYR A 94 1.03 -3.96 -0.59
C TYR A 94 0.02 -4.17 0.52
N ILE A 95 0.53 -4.29 1.74
CA ILE A 95 -0.31 -4.38 2.94
C ILE A 95 -0.67 -2.97 3.38
N ARG A 96 -1.95 -2.76 3.70
CA ARG A 96 -2.42 -1.56 4.38
C ARG A 96 -3.45 -1.93 5.44
N THR A 97 -3.55 -1.09 6.46
CA THR A 97 -4.64 -1.16 7.41
C THR A 97 -5.82 -0.33 6.92
N VAL A 98 -7.02 -0.87 7.06
CA VAL A 98 -8.27 -0.18 6.69
C VAL A 98 -9.14 -0.15 7.94
N ASP A 99 -9.60 1.05 8.28
CA ASP A 99 -10.62 1.27 9.31
C ASP A 99 -11.97 0.82 8.75
N ILE A 100 -12.64 -0.07 9.47
CA ILE A 100 -13.92 -0.66 9.08
C ILE A 100 -15.06 -0.22 10.01
N GLY A 101 -14.84 0.85 10.78
CA GLY A 101 -15.77 1.36 11.79
C GLY A 101 -15.77 0.52 13.07
N ASP A 102 -16.55 0.98 14.06
CA ASP A 102 -16.68 0.36 15.38
C ASP A 102 -15.34 0.12 16.10
N ASP A 103 -14.38 1.04 15.92
CA ASP A 103 -12.99 0.96 16.42
C ASP A 103 -12.24 -0.30 15.94
N GLN A 104 -12.68 -0.93 14.85
CA GLN A 104 -12.06 -2.10 14.26
C GLN A 104 -11.20 -1.74 13.04
N VAL A 105 -10.04 -2.39 12.97
CA VAL A 105 -9.08 -2.23 11.86
C VAL A 105 -8.81 -3.60 11.28
N VAL A 106 -8.88 -3.70 9.95
CA VAL A 106 -8.50 -4.93 9.23
C VAL A 106 -7.25 -4.72 8.42
N VAL A 107 -6.55 -5.82 8.17
CA VAL A 107 -5.43 -5.86 7.22
C VAL A 107 -5.98 -6.16 5.83
N GLU A 108 -5.79 -5.21 4.92
CA GLU A 108 -6.14 -5.35 3.51
C GLU A 108 -4.86 -5.43 2.66
N PHE A 109 -4.85 -6.32 1.68
CA PHE A 109 -3.78 -6.49 0.73
C PHE A 109 -4.22 -5.97 -0.65
N LEU A 110 -3.59 -4.87 -1.07
CA LEU A 110 -3.83 -4.28 -2.38
C LEU A 110 -3.04 -5.06 -3.44
N VAL A 111 -3.75 -5.86 -4.22
CA VAL A 111 -3.19 -6.73 -5.26
C VAL A 111 -2.80 -5.90 -6.49
N THR A 112 -1.52 -5.99 -6.86
CA THR A 112 -0.94 -5.37 -8.06
C THR A 112 -0.47 -6.39 -9.09
N GLY A 113 -0.37 -7.68 -8.72
CA GLY A 113 -0.02 -8.76 -9.64
C GLY A 113 -0.67 -10.08 -9.25
N VAL A 114 -1.05 -10.89 -10.24
CA VAL A 114 -1.61 -12.24 -10.06
C VAL A 114 -0.82 -13.20 -10.93
N GLN A 115 -0.29 -14.25 -10.32
CA GLN A 115 0.28 -15.40 -11.01
C GLN A 115 -0.50 -16.65 -10.60
N LEU A 116 -1.23 -17.24 -11.55
CA LEU A 116 -1.94 -18.49 -11.30
C LEU A 116 -0.93 -19.63 -11.10
N LEU A 117 -1.15 -20.41 -10.05
CA LEU A 117 -0.47 -21.68 -9.85
C LEU A 117 -1.37 -22.73 -10.49
N GLY A 118 -0.83 -23.48 -11.46
CA GLY A 118 -1.59 -24.53 -12.13
C GLY A 118 -2.14 -25.55 -11.11
N GLU A 119 -3.23 -26.23 -11.48
CA GLU A 119 -3.62 -27.44 -10.76
C GLU A 119 -2.43 -28.40 -10.82
N GLU A 120 -1.86 -28.76 -9.66
CA GLU A 120 -1.03 -29.95 -9.61
C GLU A 120 -1.94 -31.10 -10.03
N GLY A 121 -1.75 -31.55 -11.27
CA GLY A 121 -2.51 -32.65 -11.84
C GLY A 121 -2.39 -33.87 -10.94
N ASN A 122 -3.55 -34.41 -10.57
CA ASN A 122 -3.69 -35.69 -9.92
C ASN A 122 -4.65 -36.54 -10.75
#